data_AF-A0A1C1YR06-F1
#
_entry.id   AF-A0A1C1YR06-F1
#
_cell.length_a   1.000
_cell.length_b   1.000
_cell.length_c   1.000
_cell.angle_alpha   90.00
_cell.angle_beta   90.00
_cell.angle_gamma   90.00
#
_symmetry.space_group_name_H-M   'P 1'
#
loop_
_entity.id
_entity.type
_entity.pdbx_description
1 polymer ?
#
loop_
_entity_poly.entity_id
_entity_poly.type
_entity_poly.pdbx_seq_one_letter_code
_entity_poly.pdbx_strand_id
1 'polypeptide(L)'
;MRTGFERWQQDVRIQESFVALGKYKRLLLVASLPLLLLGFGLSAFIMPFARYVDIRCSQFGDLELCVNSLRNPRSFANETEMPPRFEVSGPAVEHRNVRYLVEADATTVGRVTVQIIVLYNGLRAPRAAETAVQKMIGRTATLHLGIGKDERSADFGGDIFLFCNTLEYDMEPLSWFPNPGPYNAVCVGDDWSGYVSFAPSPEAQRSLTLLRNAVGNEINKIEREFWVHRIGLTLAPLVLFLILSTIVWMTRRAAAFVRAG
;
A
#
# COMPACT_ATOMS: atom_id res chain seq x y z
N MET A 1 62.40 33.07 -11.43
CA MET A 1 61.61 33.50 -12.61
C MET A 1 61.12 32.26 -13.34
N ARG A 2 59.95 31.72 -12.95
CA ARG A 2 59.24 30.68 -13.72
C ARG A 2 58.39 31.40 -14.75
N THR A 3 58.72 31.18 -16.02
CA THR A 3 58.19 31.89 -17.18
C THR A 3 56.71 31.56 -17.38
N GLY A 4 55.91 32.58 -17.69
CA GLY A 4 54.44 32.53 -17.80
C GLY A 4 53.87 31.59 -18.87
N PHE A 5 54.70 30.81 -19.54
CA PHE A 5 54.31 29.88 -20.60
C PHE A 5 53.69 28.58 -20.05
N GLU A 6 54.22 28.05 -18.94
CA GLU A 6 53.66 26.85 -18.30
C GLU A 6 52.28 27.12 -17.66
N ARG A 7 52.08 28.34 -17.12
CA ARG A 7 50.80 28.75 -16.52
C ARG A 7 49.70 28.91 -17.58
N TRP A 8 50.06 29.41 -18.77
CA TRP A 8 49.14 29.54 -19.91
C TRP A 8 48.73 28.19 -20.50
N GLN A 9 49.66 27.22 -20.61
CA GLN A 9 49.34 25.85 -21.07
C GLN A 9 48.46 25.06 -20.08
N GLN A 10 48.52 25.39 -18.80
CA GLN A 10 47.71 24.74 -17.75
C GLN A 10 46.28 25.30 -17.74
N ASP A 11 46.11 26.61 -17.92
CA ASP A 11 44.79 27.25 -18.04
C ASP A 11 44.05 26.83 -19.32
N VAL A 12 44.74 26.71 -20.47
CA VAL A 12 44.13 26.23 -21.73
C VAL A 12 43.61 24.79 -21.62
N ARG A 13 44.36 23.90 -20.94
CA ARG A 13 43.95 22.50 -20.75
C ARG A 13 42.75 22.34 -19.82
N ILE A 14 42.63 23.19 -18.80
CA ILE A 14 41.48 23.23 -17.88
C ILE A 14 40.24 23.82 -18.58
N GLN A 15 40.43 24.82 -19.44
CA GLN A 15 39.36 25.46 -20.19
C GLN A 15 38.80 24.56 -21.31
N GLU A 16 39.65 23.77 -21.99
CA GLU A 16 39.19 22.77 -22.97
C GLU A 16 38.41 21.62 -22.32
N SER A 17 38.80 21.17 -21.13
CA SER A 17 38.09 20.13 -20.39
C SER A 17 36.75 20.61 -19.82
N PHE A 18 36.63 21.88 -19.40
CA PHE A 18 35.35 22.48 -19.00
C PHE A 18 34.40 22.72 -20.19
N VAL A 19 34.91 23.16 -21.33
CA VAL A 19 34.09 23.36 -22.55
C VAL A 19 33.64 22.02 -23.15
N ALA A 20 34.49 21.00 -23.08
CA ALA A 20 34.13 19.61 -23.38
C ALA A 20 33.00 19.14 -22.46
N LEU A 21 33.15 19.24 -21.12
CA LEU A 21 32.10 18.85 -20.17
C LEU A 21 30.77 19.59 -20.41
N GLY A 22 30.80 20.89 -20.72
CA GLY A 22 29.60 21.67 -21.03
C GLY A 22 28.89 21.22 -22.31
N LYS A 23 29.64 20.92 -23.38
CA LYS A 23 29.09 20.40 -24.65
C LYS A 23 28.57 18.97 -24.50
N TYR A 24 29.28 18.09 -23.80
CA TYR A 24 28.83 16.73 -23.52
C TYR A 24 27.60 16.70 -22.59
N LYS A 25 27.51 17.60 -21.60
CA LYS A 25 26.33 17.75 -20.74
C LYS A 25 25.09 18.15 -21.54
N ARG A 26 25.23 19.10 -22.46
CA ARG A 26 24.12 19.57 -23.31
C ARG A 26 23.66 18.48 -24.27
N LEU A 27 24.60 17.75 -24.87
CA LEU A 27 24.30 16.63 -25.77
C LEU A 27 23.60 15.47 -25.02
N LEU A 28 24.08 15.15 -23.81
CA LEU A 28 23.52 14.09 -22.98
C LEU A 28 22.09 14.43 -22.57
N LEU A 29 21.82 15.68 -22.19
CA LEU A 29 20.48 16.13 -21.80
C LEU A 29 19.50 16.14 -22.99
N VAL A 30 19.94 16.60 -24.16
CA VAL A 30 19.13 16.61 -25.39
C VAL A 30 18.78 15.19 -25.85
N ALA A 31 19.67 14.21 -25.63
CA ALA A 31 19.40 12.81 -25.98
C ALA A 31 18.59 12.08 -24.89
N SER A 32 18.90 12.29 -23.61
CA SER A 32 18.28 11.54 -22.51
C SER A 32 16.86 12.01 -22.19
N LEU A 33 16.62 13.32 -22.18
CA LEU A 33 15.32 13.88 -21.81
C LEU A 33 14.15 13.36 -22.67
N PRO A 34 14.20 13.36 -24.01
CA PRO A 34 13.11 12.82 -24.82
C PRO A 34 12.92 11.31 -24.63
N LEU A 35 14.00 10.55 -24.39
CA LEU A 35 13.91 9.11 -24.11
C LEU A 35 13.26 8.83 -22.75
N LEU A 36 13.58 9.63 -21.73
CA LEU A 36 12.94 9.56 -20.42
C LEU A 36 11.47 9.97 -20.48
N LEU A 37 11.13 11.02 -21.23
CA LEU A 37 9.74 11.43 -21.44
C LEU A 37 8.94 10.36 -22.19
N LEU A 38 9.55 9.71 -23.21
CA LEU A 38 8.94 8.58 -23.90
C LEU A 38 8.69 7.41 -22.95
N GLY A 39 9.68 7.05 -22.13
CA GLY A 39 9.54 6.00 -21.12
C GLY A 39 8.48 6.30 -20.08
N PHE A 40 8.41 7.55 -19.61
CA PHE A 40 7.36 8.01 -18.71
C PHE A 40 5.97 7.91 -19.36
N GLY A 41 5.85 8.33 -20.63
CA GLY A 41 4.62 8.19 -21.42
C GLY A 41 4.20 6.73 -21.58
N LEU A 42 5.14 5.84 -21.90
CA LEU A 42 4.90 4.39 -21.96
C LEU A 42 4.37 3.85 -20.64
N SER A 43 4.99 4.21 -19.51
CA SER A 43 4.56 3.79 -18.18
C SER A 43 3.19 4.35 -17.77
N ALA A 44 2.87 5.58 -18.19
CA ALA A 44 1.63 6.24 -17.79
C ALA A 44 0.41 5.80 -18.63
N PHE A 45 0.60 5.60 -19.94
CA PHE A 45 -0.52 5.46 -20.88
C PHE A 45 -0.59 4.10 -21.56
N ILE A 46 0.56 3.46 -21.84
CA ILE A 46 0.60 2.24 -22.67
C ILE A 46 0.67 0.99 -21.79
N MET A 47 1.47 1.02 -20.73
CA MET A 47 1.60 -0.06 -19.75
C MET A 47 1.40 0.48 -18.33
N PRO A 48 0.18 0.95 -18.01
CA PRO A 48 -0.15 1.46 -16.68
C PRO A 48 -0.07 0.33 -15.65
N PHE A 49 0.39 0.66 -14.45
CA PHE A 49 0.31 -0.25 -13.31
C PHE A 49 -1.17 -0.46 -12.90
N ALA A 50 -1.47 -1.60 -12.29
CA ALA A 50 -2.82 -1.93 -11.85
C ALA A 50 -3.38 -0.86 -10.89
N ARG A 51 -4.61 -0.39 -11.15
CA ARG A 51 -5.29 0.64 -10.34
C ARG A 51 -6.07 0.06 -9.16
N TYR A 52 -6.35 -1.23 -9.20
CA TYR A 52 -7.11 -1.93 -8.17
C TYR A 52 -6.32 -3.17 -7.79
N VAL A 53 -6.09 -3.34 -6.50
CA VAL A 53 -5.40 -4.49 -5.94
C VAL A 53 -6.25 -5.04 -4.81
N ASP A 54 -6.61 -6.32 -4.95
CA ASP A 54 -7.29 -7.09 -3.92
C ASP A 54 -6.24 -7.89 -3.14
N ILE A 55 -6.16 -7.66 -1.83
CA ILE A 55 -5.25 -8.31 -0.90
C ILE A 55 -6.10 -9.18 0.03
N ARG A 56 -5.73 -10.45 0.13
CA ARG A 56 -6.40 -11.40 1.02
C ARG A 56 -5.45 -11.85 2.10
N CYS A 57 -5.92 -11.78 3.33
CA CYS A 57 -5.19 -12.13 4.53
C CYS A 57 -5.85 -13.33 5.19
N SER A 58 -5.02 -14.31 5.55
CA SER A 58 -5.46 -15.56 6.15
C SER A 58 -4.54 -15.90 7.31
N GLN A 59 -5.14 -16.39 8.40
CA GLN A 59 -4.41 -16.75 9.61
C GLN A 59 -3.94 -18.20 9.54
N PHE A 60 -2.64 -18.42 9.69
CA PHE A 60 -2.02 -19.75 9.79
C PHE A 60 -1.33 -19.91 11.15
N GLY A 61 -2.12 -20.29 12.17
CA GLY A 61 -1.65 -20.39 13.54
C GLY A 61 -1.27 -19.02 14.11
N ASP A 62 0.01 -18.86 14.49
CA ASP A 62 0.57 -17.61 15.02
C ASP A 62 1.06 -16.63 13.93
N LEU A 63 0.84 -16.97 12.64
CA LEU A 63 1.24 -16.16 11.51
C LEU A 63 0.02 -15.61 10.78
N GLU A 64 0.16 -14.40 10.26
CA GLU A 64 -0.81 -13.74 9.41
C GLU A 64 -0.16 -13.57 8.03
N LEU A 65 -0.80 -14.12 6.99
CA LEU A 65 -0.30 -14.10 5.63
C LEU A 65 -1.26 -13.34 4.72
N CYS A 66 -0.83 -12.18 4.26
CA CYS A 66 -1.51 -11.39 3.23
C CYS A 66 -0.88 -11.59 1.85
N VAL A 67 -1.71 -11.80 0.82
CA VAL A 67 -1.27 -11.95 -0.57
C VAL A 67 -2.20 -11.23 -1.54
N ASN A 68 -1.62 -10.68 -2.61
CA ASN A 68 -2.40 -10.14 -3.73
C ASN A 68 -3.16 -11.25 -4.48
N SER A 69 -4.49 -11.20 -4.46
CA SER A 69 -5.38 -12.24 -5.02
C SER A 69 -5.25 -12.38 -6.54
N LEU A 70 -4.96 -11.30 -7.26
CA LEU A 70 -4.77 -11.30 -8.72
C LEU A 70 -3.51 -12.07 -9.14
N ARG A 71 -2.50 -12.16 -8.26
CA ARG A 71 -1.25 -12.89 -8.54
C ARG A 71 -1.33 -14.35 -8.17
N ASN A 72 -2.20 -14.71 -7.24
CA ASN A 72 -2.31 -16.08 -6.76
C ASN A 72 -3.78 -16.55 -6.77
N PRO A 73 -4.40 -16.64 -7.97
CA PRO A 73 -5.80 -17.08 -8.06
C PRO A 73 -5.99 -18.51 -7.54
N ARG A 74 -4.95 -19.35 -7.63
CA ARG A 74 -4.99 -20.75 -7.19
C ARG A 74 -4.97 -20.93 -5.67
N SER A 75 -4.46 -19.96 -4.89
CA SER A 75 -4.47 -20.08 -3.43
C SER A 75 -5.86 -19.90 -2.82
N PHE A 76 -6.84 -19.41 -3.58
CA PHE A 76 -8.20 -19.13 -3.10
C PHE A 76 -9.32 -19.76 -3.94
N ALA A 77 -8.99 -20.45 -5.03
CA ALA A 77 -9.96 -21.01 -5.98
C ALA A 77 -10.63 -22.32 -5.53
N ASN A 78 -10.24 -22.88 -4.38
CA ASN A 78 -10.72 -24.19 -3.90
C ASN A 78 -11.63 -24.12 -2.66
N GLU A 79 -11.98 -22.93 -2.17
CA GLU A 79 -12.88 -22.79 -1.02
C GLU A 79 -14.34 -22.71 -1.51
N THR A 80 -14.97 -23.87 -1.67
CA THR A 80 -16.41 -24.00 -1.98
C THR A 80 -17.32 -23.51 -0.85
N GLU A 81 -16.76 -23.31 0.35
CA GLU A 81 -17.35 -22.59 1.48
C GLU A 81 -16.35 -21.51 1.90
N MET A 82 -16.43 -20.32 1.31
CA MET A 82 -15.57 -19.22 1.76
C MET A 82 -16.00 -18.83 3.17
N PRO A 83 -15.09 -18.84 4.16
CA PRO A 83 -15.42 -18.40 5.52
C PRO A 83 -15.92 -16.95 5.47
N PRO A 84 -16.69 -16.49 6.47
CA PRO A 84 -17.04 -15.08 6.59
C PRO A 84 -15.75 -14.25 6.59
N ARG A 85 -15.78 -13.10 5.94
CA ARG A 85 -14.62 -12.19 5.83
C ARG A 85 -14.97 -10.82 6.37
N PHE A 86 -13.94 -10.07 6.74
CA PHE A 86 -14.07 -8.67 7.09
C PHE A 86 -13.10 -7.81 6.29
N GLU A 87 -13.51 -6.57 6.04
CA GLU A 87 -12.67 -5.59 5.35
C GLU A 87 -11.67 -4.97 6.33
N VAL A 88 -10.41 -4.86 5.92
CA VAL A 88 -9.37 -4.18 6.67
C VAL A 88 -9.04 -2.87 5.97
N SER A 89 -9.11 -1.76 6.71
CA SER A 89 -8.76 -0.45 6.17
C SER A 89 -7.72 0.24 7.06
N GLY A 90 -6.76 0.88 6.42
CA GLY A 90 -5.76 1.71 7.08
C GLY A 90 -5.84 3.16 6.60
N PRO A 91 -4.90 4.01 7.03
CA PRO A 91 -4.83 5.39 6.58
C PRO A 91 -4.71 5.47 5.05
N ALA A 92 -5.37 6.47 4.47
CA ALA A 92 -5.35 6.69 3.03
C ALA A 92 -3.92 6.96 2.56
N VAL A 93 -3.45 6.20 1.57
CA VAL A 93 -2.13 6.41 0.99
C VAL A 93 -2.24 7.49 -0.10
N GLU A 94 -2.16 8.76 0.31
CA GLU A 94 -2.46 9.96 -0.51
C GLU A 94 -1.78 10.02 -1.90
N HIS A 95 -0.64 9.34 -2.07
CA HIS A 95 0.21 9.50 -3.24
C HIS A 95 -0.14 8.55 -4.40
N ARG A 96 -1.27 7.82 -4.35
CA ARG A 96 -1.43 6.63 -5.20
C ARG A 96 -2.75 6.54 -5.96
N ASN A 97 -2.61 6.35 -7.27
CA ASN A 97 -3.67 5.90 -8.16
C ASN A 97 -4.02 4.40 -8.00
N VAL A 98 -3.60 3.77 -6.91
CA VAL A 98 -3.85 2.35 -6.60
C VAL A 98 -4.81 2.29 -5.42
N ARG A 99 -5.99 1.73 -5.64
CA ARG A 99 -6.96 1.41 -4.60
C ARG A 99 -6.71 -0.01 -4.11
N TYR A 100 -6.62 -0.16 -2.80
CA TYR A 100 -6.46 -1.43 -2.13
C TYR A 100 -7.81 -1.85 -1.54
N LEU A 101 -8.26 -3.04 -1.88
CA LEU A 101 -9.28 -3.75 -1.12
C LEU A 101 -8.54 -4.81 -0.31
N VAL A 102 -8.70 -4.81 1.00
CA VAL A 102 -8.04 -5.79 1.87
C VAL A 102 -9.12 -6.55 2.62
N GLU A 103 -9.14 -7.86 2.45
CA GLU A 103 -10.07 -8.77 3.14
C GLU A 103 -9.29 -9.74 4.02
N ALA A 104 -9.79 -10.00 5.22
CA ALA A 104 -9.24 -10.99 6.13
C ALA A 104 -10.30 -12.03 6.54
N ASP A 105 -9.84 -13.25 6.82
CA ASP A 105 -10.70 -14.35 7.28
C ASP A 105 -11.26 -14.09 8.68
N ALA A 106 -12.49 -14.55 8.94
CA ALA A 106 -13.14 -14.40 10.23
C ALA A 106 -12.28 -14.93 11.37
N THR A 107 -12.16 -14.13 12.43
CA THR A 107 -11.34 -14.47 13.59
C THR A 107 -11.88 -13.84 14.87
N THR A 108 -11.62 -14.51 15.99
CA THR A 108 -11.88 -13.97 17.32
C THR A 108 -10.62 -13.28 17.82
N VAL A 109 -10.66 -11.95 17.90
CA VAL A 109 -9.48 -11.15 18.27
C VAL A 109 -9.18 -11.26 19.77
N GLY A 110 -10.23 -11.35 20.59
CA GLY A 110 -10.15 -11.39 22.04
C GLY A 110 -10.83 -10.20 22.70
N ARG A 111 -10.40 -9.86 23.92
CA ARG A 111 -11.04 -8.82 24.74
C ARG A 111 -10.65 -7.42 24.30
N VAL A 112 -11.63 -6.54 24.19
CA VAL A 112 -11.47 -5.11 23.86
C VAL A 112 -12.33 -4.25 24.79
N THR A 113 -11.86 -3.06 25.13
CA THR A 113 -12.64 -2.08 25.88
C THR A 113 -13.29 -1.10 24.91
N VAL A 114 -14.61 -1.05 24.92
CA VAL A 114 -15.39 -0.14 24.07
C VAL A 114 -15.20 1.29 24.57
N GLN A 115 -14.77 2.19 23.69
CA GLN A 115 -14.56 3.60 24.02
C GLN A 115 -15.74 4.45 23.58
N ILE A 116 -16.14 4.31 22.31
CA ILE A 116 -17.16 5.14 21.67
C ILE A 116 -17.92 4.26 20.69
N ILE A 117 -19.22 4.48 20.57
CA ILE A 117 -20.03 3.88 19.51
C ILE A 117 -20.83 5.00 18.85
N VAL A 118 -20.74 5.09 17.52
CA VAL A 118 -21.51 6.02 16.68
C VAL A 118 -22.50 5.20 15.86
N LEU A 119 -23.78 5.37 16.16
CA LEU A 119 -24.87 4.68 15.48
C LEU A 119 -25.07 5.20 14.06
N TYR A 120 -25.44 4.30 13.15
CA TYR A 120 -25.91 4.70 11.83
C TYR A 120 -27.30 5.31 11.87
N ASN A 121 -27.58 6.15 10.88
CA ASN A 121 -28.91 6.72 10.68
C ASN A 121 -29.89 5.68 10.12
N GLY A 122 -31.18 5.86 10.37
CA GLY A 122 -32.24 5.01 9.80
C GLY A 122 -32.54 3.74 10.59
N LEU A 123 -32.15 3.67 11.86
CA LEU A 123 -32.50 2.55 12.75
C LEU A 123 -34.01 2.46 12.97
N ARG A 124 -34.52 1.23 13.06
CA ARG A 124 -35.95 0.96 13.34
C ARG A 124 -36.38 1.46 14.72
N ALA A 125 -35.51 1.34 15.72
CA ALA A 125 -35.79 1.70 17.11
C ALA A 125 -34.63 2.50 17.74
N PRO A 126 -34.46 3.79 17.38
CA PRO A 126 -33.27 4.58 17.74
C PRO A 126 -33.06 4.70 19.25
N ARG A 127 -34.13 4.91 20.04
CA ARG A 127 -34.01 5.01 21.52
C ARG A 127 -33.57 3.70 22.18
N ALA A 128 -34.05 2.57 21.66
CA ALA A 128 -33.65 1.25 22.16
C ALA A 128 -32.18 0.98 21.82
N ALA A 129 -31.78 1.29 20.58
CA ALA A 129 -30.38 1.21 20.13
C ALA A 129 -29.43 2.07 20.97
N GLU A 130 -29.78 3.34 21.21
CA GLU A 130 -29.00 4.25 22.07
C GLU A 130 -28.84 3.68 23.48
N THR A 131 -29.91 3.16 24.07
CA THR A 131 -29.88 2.57 25.41
C THR A 131 -29.02 1.31 25.45
N ALA A 132 -29.10 0.45 24.42
CA ALA A 132 -28.28 -0.76 24.33
C ALA A 132 -26.79 -0.39 24.20
N VAL A 133 -26.48 0.56 23.32
CA VAL A 133 -25.13 1.03 23.06
C VAL A 133 -24.50 1.72 24.27
N GLN A 134 -25.25 2.58 24.97
CA GLN A 134 -24.75 3.26 26.17
C GLN A 134 -24.32 2.28 27.27
N LYS A 135 -24.97 1.10 27.37
CA LYS A 135 -24.58 0.07 28.34
C LYS A 135 -23.27 -0.64 28.00
N MET A 136 -22.80 -0.57 26.76
CA MET A 136 -21.57 -1.22 26.31
C MET A 136 -20.34 -0.30 26.43
N ILE A 137 -20.53 1.01 26.35
CA ILE A 137 -19.45 2.00 26.43
C ILE A 137 -18.73 1.88 27.78
N GLY A 138 -17.39 1.84 27.74
CA GLY A 138 -16.52 1.71 28.91
C GLY A 138 -16.37 0.29 29.45
N ARG A 139 -17.08 -0.70 28.89
CA ARG A 139 -16.99 -2.11 29.30
C ARG A 139 -16.09 -2.91 28.36
N THR A 140 -15.64 -4.04 28.88
CA THR A 140 -14.90 -5.04 28.11
C THR A 140 -15.86 -5.93 27.35
N ALA A 141 -15.55 -6.18 26.08
CA ALA A 141 -16.28 -7.04 25.17
C ALA A 141 -15.33 -8.01 24.47
N THR A 142 -15.82 -9.18 24.07
CA THR A 142 -15.10 -10.07 23.17
C THR A 142 -15.41 -9.67 21.72
N LEU A 143 -14.37 -9.39 20.94
CA LEU A 143 -14.47 -8.95 19.56
C LEU A 143 -14.31 -10.12 18.60
N HIS A 144 -15.32 -10.29 17.76
CA HIS A 144 -15.35 -11.19 16.61
C HIS A 144 -15.35 -10.35 15.33
N LEU A 145 -14.38 -10.61 14.45
CA LEU A 145 -14.27 -9.99 13.14
C LEU A 145 -14.64 -11.01 12.07
N GLY A 146 -15.40 -10.58 11.07
CA GLY A 146 -15.91 -11.43 10.00
C GLY A 146 -17.17 -12.17 10.45
N ILE A 147 -18.33 -11.55 10.22
CA ILE A 147 -19.60 -12.06 10.74
C ILE A 147 -20.32 -12.95 9.74
N GLY A 148 -20.91 -14.03 10.23
CA GLY A 148 -21.95 -14.77 9.51
C GLY A 148 -23.25 -13.97 9.35
N LYS A 149 -24.18 -14.46 8.53
CA LYS A 149 -25.47 -13.77 8.26
C LYS A 149 -26.30 -13.52 9.52
N ASP A 150 -26.21 -14.41 10.51
CA ASP A 150 -27.08 -14.43 11.69
C ASP A 150 -26.37 -14.03 13.00
N GLU A 151 -25.10 -13.63 12.93
CA GLU A 151 -24.34 -13.24 14.12
C GLU A 151 -24.57 -11.76 14.45
N ARG A 152 -24.86 -11.48 15.72
CA ARG A 152 -25.26 -10.15 16.19
C ARG A 152 -24.61 -9.84 17.53
N SER A 153 -24.19 -8.58 17.66
CA SER A 153 -23.61 -8.01 18.86
C SER A 153 -24.67 -7.89 19.95
N ALA A 154 -24.36 -8.39 21.14
CA ALA A 154 -25.30 -8.44 22.26
C ALA A 154 -24.56 -8.35 23.61
N ASP A 155 -25.27 -7.82 24.61
CA ASP A 155 -24.85 -7.79 26.02
C ASP A 155 -25.66 -8.83 26.79
N PHE A 156 -25.00 -9.87 27.30
CA PHE A 156 -25.62 -10.93 28.10
C PHE A 156 -25.51 -10.67 29.62
N GLY A 157 -25.32 -9.41 30.03
CA GLY A 157 -25.33 -8.99 31.44
C GLY A 157 -24.03 -9.24 32.20
N GLY A 158 -23.13 -10.08 31.67
CA GLY A 158 -21.77 -10.31 32.18
C GLY A 158 -20.73 -10.20 31.07
N ASP A 159 -21.03 -10.81 29.92
CA ASP A 159 -20.18 -10.81 28.74
C ASP A 159 -20.85 -10.04 27.59
N ILE A 160 -20.08 -9.15 26.95
CA ILE A 160 -20.49 -8.45 25.74
C ILE A 160 -19.77 -9.11 24.56
N PHE A 161 -20.50 -9.43 23.52
CA PHE A 161 -19.95 -9.91 22.25
C PHE A 161 -20.16 -8.85 21.18
N LEU A 162 -19.09 -8.49 20.49
CA LEU A 162 -19.12 -7.58 19.36
C LEU A 162 -18.82 -8.37 18.09
N PHE A 163 -19.74 -8.33 17.15
CA PHE A 163 -19.64 -8.96 15.84
C PHE A 163 -19.53 -7.86 14.79
N CYS A 164 -18.38 -7.80 14.12
CA CYS A 164 -18.02 -6.68 13.26
C CYS A 164 -17.44 -7.11 11.90
N ASN A 165 -17.67 -6.29 10.88
CA ASN A 165 -17.46 -6.63 9.47
C ASN A 165 -16.28 -5.86 8.87
N THR A 166 -15.77 -4.89 9.61
CA THR A 166 -14.64 -4.08 9.21
C THR A 166 -13.68 -3.93 10.37
N LEU A 167 -12.41 -3.70 10.05
CA LEU A 167 -11.36 -3.31 10.98
C LEU A 167 -10.60 -2.14 10.38
N GLU A 168 -10.68 -1.00 11.03
CA GLU A 168 -9.99 0.23 10.66
C GLU A 168 -8.95 0.56 11.73
N TYR A 169 -7.75 0.96 11.32
CA TYR A 169 -6.68 1.35 12.24
C TYR A 169 -6.00 2.65 11.81
N ASP A 170 -5.46 3.38 12.80
CA ASP A 170 -4.81 4.69 12.62
C ASP A 170 -5.63 5.69 11.79
N MET A 171 -6.94 5.71 12.00
CA MET A 171 -7.83 6.62 11.27
C MET A 171 -7.63 8.06 11.73
N GLU A 172 -7.62 8.98 10.77
CA GLU A 172 -7.61 10.41 11.06
C GLU A 172 -8.95 10.86 11.65
N PRO A 173 -8.97 11.84 12.57
CA PRO A 173 -10.19 12.46 13.05
C PRO A 173 -11.07 12.98 11.92
N LEU A 174 -12.35 12.60 11.93
CA LEU A 174 -13.37 13.08 11.00
C LEU A 174 -14.34 14.03 11.70
N SER A 175 -15.03 14.89 10.95
CA SER A 175 -16.00 15.85 11.53
C SER A 175 -17.12 15.18 12.34
N TRP A 176 -17.51 13.97 11.94
CA TRP A 176 -18.52 13.15 12.61
C TRP A 176 -17.92 12.12 13.58
N PHE A 177 -16.58 12.00 13.62
CA PHE A 177 -15.84 11.08 14.48
C PHE A 177 -14.50 11.70 14.91
N PRO A 178 -14.54 12.66 15.85
CA PRO A 178 -13.41 13.56 16.12
C PRO A 178 -12.31 12.93 16.96
N ASN A 179 -12.60 11.85 17.69
CA ASN A 179 -11.64 11.17 18.56
C ASN A 179 -11.65 9.66 18.29
N PRO A 180 -11.18 9.23 17.10
CA PRO A 180 -11.04 7.81 16.80
C PRO A 180 -10.07 7.16 17.79
N GLY A 181 -10.41 5.96 18.26
CA GLY A 181 -9.50 5.12 19.02
C GLY A 181 -8.41 4.53 18.13
N PRO A 182 -7.50 3.73 18.71
CA PRO A 182 -6.43 3.07 17.95
C PRO A 182 -6.97 2.11 16.89
N TYR A 183 -8.14 1.52 17.16
CA TYR A 183 -8.87 0.65 16.25
C TYR A 183 -10.35 0.99 16.26
N ASN A 184 -10.97 0.90 15.08
CA ASN A 184 -12.39 1.09 14.88
C ASN A 184 -12.95 -0.07 14.07
N ALA A 185 -14.22 -0.39 14.25
CA ALA A 185 -14.88 -1.46 13.52
C ALA A 185 -16.36 -1.14 13.32
N VAL A 186 -16.92 -1.56 12.19
CA VAL A 186 -18.36 -1.50 11.97
C VAL A 186 -18.99 -2.77 12.49
N CYS A 187 -19.81 -2.63 13.54
CA CYS A 187 -20.44 -3.75 14.22
C CYS A 187 -21.96 -3.72 14.04
N VAL A 188 -22.57 -4.90 14.10
CA VAL A 188 -24.01 -5.09 13.90
C VAL A 188 -24.56 -5.83 15.12
N GLY A 189 -25.60 -5.27 15.74
CA GLY A 189 -26.44 -5.90 16.75
C GLY A 189 -27.87 -6.10 16.25
N ASP A 190 -28.76 -6.57 17.13
CA ASP A 190 -30.14 -6.89 16.76
C ASP A 190 -30.93 -5.66 16.28
N ASP A 191 -30.83 -4.57 17.05
CA ASP A 191 -31.57 -3.32 16.80
C ASP A 191 -30.68 -2.13 16.44
N TRP A 192 -29.38 -2.37 16.29
CA TRP A 192 -28.39 -1.32 16.06
C TRP A 192 -27.28 -1.76 15.11
N SER A 193 -26.71 -0.79 14.41
CA SER A 193 -25.45 -0.96 13.69
C SER A 193 -24.70 0.36 13.73
N GLY A 194 -23.38 0.30 13.74
CA GLY A 194 -22.59 1.51 13.86
C GLY A 194 -21.09 1.27 13.93
N TYR A 195 -20.38 2.40 13.98
CA TYR A 195 -18.95 2.46 14.17
C TYR A 195 -18.61 2.34 15.66
N VAL A 196 -17.72 1.40 15.99
CA VAL A 196 -17.25 1.14 17.34
C VAL A 196 -15.76 1.45 17.42
N SER A 197 -15.41 2.41 18.27
CA SER A 197 -14.04 2.70 18.71
C SER A 197 -13.68 1.83 19.90
N PHE A 198 -12.53 1.17 19.87
CA PHE A 198 -12.11 0.32 21.00
C PHE A 198 -10.61 0.35 21.27
N ALA A 199 -10.26 0.05 22.53
CA ALA A 199 -8.90 -0.23 22.95
C ALA A 199 -8.73 -1.74 23.15
N PRO A 200 -7.80 -2.40 22.45
CA PRO A 200 -7.59 -3.84 22.62
C PRO A 200 -6.86 -4.17 23.93
N SER A 201 -7.12 -5.36 24.47
CA SER A 201 -6.29 -5.97 25.52
C SER A 201 -4.89 -6.33 24.97
N PRO A 202 -3.90 -6.67 25.81
CA PRO A 202 -2.57 -7.08 25.33
C PRO A 202 -2.59 -8.27 24.35
N GLU A 203 -3.51 -9.23 24.55
CA GLU A 203 -3.69 -10.38 23.68
C GLU A 203 -4.28 -9.96 22.33
N ALA A 204 -5.38 -9.18 22.37
CA ALA A 204 -6.03 -8.64 21.18
C ALA A 204 -5.08 -7.74 20.38
N GLN A 205 -4.28 -6.92 21.06
CA GLN A 205 -3.30 -6.04 20.44
C GLN A 205 -2.27 -6.85 19.66
N ARG A 206 -1.81 -7.98 20.18
CA ARG A 206 -0.85 -8.85 19.49
C ARG A 206 -1.43 -9.36 18.17
N SER A 207 -2.65 -9.90 18.20
CA SER A 207 -3.33 -10.41 16.99
C SER A 207 -3.55 -9.31 15.96
N LEU A 208 -4.06 -8.15 16.39
CA LEU A 208 -4.30 -7.01 15.48
C LEU A 208 -2.99 -6.44 14.91
N THR A 209 -1.91 -6.43 15.70
CA THR A 209 -0.60 -5.96 15.24
C THR A 209 -0.01 -6.90 14.20
N LEU A 210 -0.18 -8.22 14.35
CA LEU A 210 0.25 -9.20 13.35
C LEU A 210 -0.45 -8.98 12.01
N LEU A 211 -1.78 -8.86 12.03
CA LEU A 211 -2.58 -8.55 10.84
C LEU A 211 -2.16 -7.22 10.21
N ARG A 212 -2.09 -6.15 11.01
CA ARG A 212 -1.64 -4.82 10.56
C ARG A 212 -0.27 -4.87 9.88
N ASN A 213 0.69 -5.60 10.46
CA ASN A 213 2.03 -5.73 9.89
C ASN A 213 2.02 -6.55 8.60
N ALA A 214 1.22 -7.62 8.52
CA ALA A 214 1.10 -8.42 7.31
C ALA A 214 0.50 -7.62 6.16
N VAL A 215 -0.58 -6.86 6.42
CA VAL A 215 -1.19 -5.92 5.46
C VAL A 215 -0.18 -4.88 5.02
N GLY A 216 0.49 -4.21 5.96
CA GLY A 216 1.51 -3.21 5.67
C GLY A 216 2.67 -3.75 4.83
N ASN A 217 3.12 -4.98 5.10
CA ASN A 217 4.20 -5.62 4.34
C ASN A 217 3.80 -5.90 2.88
N GLU A 218 2.59 -6.41 2.65
CA GLU A 218 2.15 -6.69 1.28
C GLU A 218 1.86 -5.40 0.51
N ILE A 219 1.27 -4.38 1.15
CA ILE A 219 1.14 -3.05 0.57
C ILE A 219 2.52 -2.50 0.19
N ASN A 220 3.49 -2.49 1.12
CA ASN A 220 4.87 -2.02 0.89
C ASN A 220 5.56 -2.74 -0.29
N LYS A 221 5.31 -4.03 -0.44
CA LYS A 221 5.81 -4.82 -1.57
C LYS A 221 5.19 -4.37 -2.89
N ILE A 222 3.88 -4.16 -2.93
CA ILE A 222 3.16 -3.68 -4.13
C ILE A 222 3.64 -2.28 -4.52
N GLU A 223 3.88 -1.38 -3.59
CA GLU A 223 4.42 -0.05 -3.91
C GLU A 223 5.86 -0.11 -4.40
N ARG A 224 6.70 -0.95 -3.81
CA ARG A 224 8.05 -1.16 -4.33
C ARG A 224 7.99 -1.64 -5.78
N GLU A 225 7.07 -2.56 -6.08
CA GLU A 225 6.86 -3.04 -7.45
C GLU A 225 6.31 -1.95 -8.38
N PHE A 226 5.40 -1.11 -7.90
CA PHE A 226 4.92 0.07 -8.64
C PHE A 226 6.09 0.98 -9.01
N TRP A 227 6.98 1.31 -8.06
CA TRP A 227 8.13 2.17 -8.32
C TRP A 227 9.16 1.51 -9.24
N VAL A 228 9.43 0.21 -9.06
CA VAL A 228 10.31 -0.55 -9.95
C VAL A 228 9.75 -0.58 -11.38
N HIS A 229 8.44 -0.80 -11.54
CA HIS A 229 7.77 -0.75 -12.85
C HIS A 229 7.85 0.64 -13.47
N ARG A 230 7.54 1.69 -12.69
CA ARG A 230 7.58 3.09 -13.11
C ARG A 230 8.98 3.50 -13.57
N ILE A 231 9.99 3.28 -12.73
CA ILE A 231 11.39 3.62 -13.00
C ILE A 231 11.93 2.76 -14.15
N GLY A 232 11.66 1.45 -14.12
CA GLY A 232 12.11 0.51 -15.14
C GLY A 232 11.61 0.88 -16.53
N LEU A 233 10.31 1.11 -16.70
CA LEU A 233 9.74 1.54 -17.98
C LEU A 233 10.18 2.96 -18.39
N THR A 234 10.39 3.85 -17.43
CA THR A 234 10.90 5.20 -17.71
C THR A 234 12.33 5.16 -18.26
N LEU A 235 13.19 4.29 -17.71
CA LEU A 235 14.58 4.16 -18.11
C LEU A 235 14.78 3.24 -19.32
N ALA A 236 13.84 2.34 -19.61
CA ALA A 236 14.00 1.31 -20.66
C ALA A 236 14.39 1.88 -22.04
N PRO A 237 13.76 2.95 -22.57
CA PRO A 237 14.15 3.50 -23.87
C PRO A 237 15.58 4.08 -23.87
N LEU A 238 16.00 4.67 -22.75
CA LEU A 238 17.34 5.21 -22.60
C LEU A 238 18.38 4.09 -22.57
N VAL A 239 18.13 3.03 -21.81
CA VAL A 239 19.01 1.85 -21.75
C VAL A 239 19.09 1.17 -23.12
N LEU A 240 17.95 0.99 -23.80
CA LEU A 240 17.91 0.41 -25.14
C LEU A 240 18.73 1.24 -26.14
N PHE A 241 18.60 2.56 -26.10
CA PHE A 241 19.38 3.47 -26.93
C PHE A 241 20.90 3.33 -26.68
N LEU A 242 21.33 3.23 -25.42
CA LEU A 242 22.74 3.05 -25.07
C LEU A 242 23.29 1.70 -25.56
N ILE A 243 22.51 0.62 -25.42
CA ILE A 243 22.88 -0.72 -25.91
C ILE A 243 23.06 -0.68 -27.43
N LEU A 244 22.06 -0.16 -28.16
CA LEU A 244 22.11 -0.06 -29.62
C LEU A 244 23.28 0.82 -30.10
N SER A 245 23.51 1.96 -29.43
CA SER A 245 24.64 2.83 -29.73
C SER A 245 25.99 2.13 -29.54
N THR A 246 26.12 1.33 -28.48
CA THR A 246 27.32 0.54 -28.19
C THR A 246 27.56 -0.54 -29.25
N ILE A 247 26.49 -1.26 -29.65
CA ILE A 247 26.55 -2.28 -30.70
C ILE A 247 27.00 -1.64 -32.03
N VAL A 248 26.41 -0.51 -32.43
CA VAL A 248 26.77 0.20 -33.66
C VAL A 248 28.23 0.69 -33.61
N TRP A 249 28.70 1.16 -32.46
CA TRP A 249 30.10 1.57 -32.31
C TRP A 249 31.06 0.38 -32.44
N MET A 250 30.75 -0.74 -31.79
CA MET A 250 31.53 -1.98 -31.88
C MET A 250 31.61 -2.49 -33.33
N THR A 251 30.49 -2.53 -34.06
CA THR A 251 30.45 -3.00 -35.45
C THR A 251 31.25 -2.09 -36.38
N ARG A 252 31.14 -0.77 -36.22
CA ARG A 252 31.96 0.19 -36.98
C ARG A 252 33.45 0.01 -36.72
N ARG A 253 33.83 -0.19 -35.46
CA ARG A 253 35.24 -0.39 -35.09
C ARG A 253 35.78 -1.71 -35.64
N ALA A 254 35.02 -2.80 -35.53
CA ALA A 254 35.38 -4.09 -36.10
C ALA A 254 35.54 -4.02 -37.63
N ALA A 255 34.61 -3.36 -38.33
CA ALA A 255 34.71 -3.17 -39.78
C ALA A 255 35.93 -2.33 -40.19
N ALA A 256 36.30 -1.33 -39.39
CA ALA A 256 37.52 -0.54 -39.62
C ALA A 256 38.79 -1.37 -39.42
N PHE A 257 38.84 -2.25 -38.42
CA PHE A 257 39.95 -3.19 -38.23
C PHE A 257 40.10 -4.17 -39.39
N VAL A 258 38.99 -4.73 -39.90
CA VAL A 258 39.00 -5.64 -41.06
C VAL A 258 39.42 -4.93 -42.35
N ARG A 259 39.13 -3.64 -42.51
CA ARG A 259 39.53 -2.86 -43.70
C ARG A 259 40.98 -2.36 -43.66
N ALA A 260 41.59 -2.32 -42.48
CA ALA A 260 42.95 -1.80 -42.27
C ALA A 260 44.02 -2.90 -42.18
N GLY A 261 43.62 -4.17 -42.12
CA GLY A 261 44.48 -5.33 -42.31
C GLY A 261 44.33 -5.89 -43.72
#